data_AF-A0A7X7A2J3-F1
#
_entry.id   AF-A0A7X7A2J3-F1
#
_cell.length_a   1.000
_cell.length_b   1.000
_cell.length_c   1.000
_cell.angle_alpha   90.00
_cell.angle_beta   90.00
_cell.angle_gamma   90.00
#
_symmetry.space_group_name_H-M   'P 1'
#
loop_
_entity.id
_entity.type
_entity.pdbx_description
1 polymer ?
#
loop_
_entity_poly.entity_id
_entity_poly.type
_entity_poly.pdbx_seq_one_letter_code
_entity_poly.pdbx_strand_id
1 'polypeptide(L)'
;TEYENLEKAINIVLKEFKLLREKNLGSLQLSKAQKQLMGQIAISSENYEDLMLAIGKSYLVFNKVDTIQTILKKIEKVTPSDLMEVANQVLDEKRMSLLIYK
;
A
#
# COMPACT_ATOMS: atom_id res chain seq x y z
N THR A 1 12.20 5.43 17.91
CA THR A 1 11.33 4.95 19.00
C THR A 1 12.18 4.81 20.22
N GLU A 2 11.82 5.46 21.32
CA GLU A 2 12.46 5.18 22.61
C GLU A 2 12.23 3.71 22.96
N TYR A 3 13.23 3.05 23.56
CA TYR A 3 13.17 1.61 23.89
C TYR A 3 11.90 1.24 24.67
N GLU A 4 11.44 2.12 25.54
CA GLU A 4 10.24 1.95 26.36
C GLU A 4 8.94 1.82 25.54
N ASN A 5 8.91 2.40 24.33
CA ASN A 5 7.73 2.38 23.46
C ASN A 5 7.81 1.33 22.35
N LEU A 6 8.92 0.58 22.25
CA LEU A 6 9.15 -0.38 21.18
C LEU A 6 8.11 -1.50 21.18
N GLU A 7 7.93 -2.14 22.33
CA GLU A 7 6.97 -3.25 22.49
C GLU A 7 5.54 -2.79 22.22
N LYS A 8 5.18 -1.60 22.73
CA LYS A 8 3.88 -0.99 22.49
C LYS A 8 3.64 -0.71 21.00
N ALA A 9 4.64 -0.19 20.29
CA ALA A 9 4.54 0.08 18.85
C ALA A 9 4.35 -1.21 18.05
N ILE A 10 5.12 -2.26 18.35
CA ILE A 10 4.98 -3.57 17.71
C ILE A 10 3.57 -4.12 17.92
N ASN A 11 3.07 -4.10 19.16
CA ASN A 11 1.73 -4.59 19.48
C ASN A 11 0.62 -3.83 18.73
N ILE A 12 0.75 -2.51 18.57
CA ILE A 12 -0.20 -1.71 17.79
C ILE A 12 -0.17 -2.11 16.31
N VAL A 13 1.02 -2.26 15.72
CA VAL A 13 1.16 -2.65 14.31
C VAL A 13 0.53 -4.03 14.05
N LEU A 14 0.84 -5.03 14.88
CA LEU A 14 0.27 -6.37 14.74
C LEU A 14 -1.26 -6.37 14.90
N LYS A 15 -1.78 -5.56 15.84
CA LYS A 15 -3.23 -5.38 16.01
C LYS A 15 -3.88 -4.81 14.75
N GLU A 16 -3.31 -3.78 14.14
CA GLU A 16 -3.87 -3.19 12.92
C GLU A 16 -3.77 -4.15 11.73
N PHE A 17 -2.68 -4.93 11.63
CA PHE A 17 -2.57 -6.00 10.62
C PHE A 17 -3.66 -7.05 10.76
N LYS A 18 -3.92 -7.50 12.00
CA LYS A 18 -5.03 -8.42 12.30
C LYS A 18 -6.37 -7.83 11.88
N LEU A 19 -6.62 -6.55 12.18
CA LEU A 19 -7.86 -5.88 11.76
C LEU A 19 -8.02 -5.86 10.24
N LEU A 20 -6.97 -5.55 9.47
CA LEU A 20 -7.02 -5.56 8.01
C LEU A 20 -7.26 -6.96 7.43
N ARG A 21 -6.87 -8.01 8.14
CA ARG A 21 -7.03 -9.41 7.72
C ARG A 21 -8.40 -9.98 8.04
N GLU A 22 -9.00 -9.57 9.15
CA GLU A 22 -10.24 -10.16 9.68
C GLU A 22 -11.48 -9.31 9.43
N LYS A 23 -11.31 -8.01 9.14
CA LYS A 23 -12.40 -7.06 8.98
C LYS A 23 -12.26 -6.27 7.68
N ASN A 24 -13.27 -6.38 6.83
CA ASN A 24 -13.38 -5.55 5.63
C ASN A 24 -13.31 -4.06 5.99
N LEU A 25 -12.54 -3.31 5.19
CA LEU A 25 -12.44 -1.87 5.32
C LEU A 25 -13.81 -1.22 5.01
N GLY A 26 -14.20 -0.22 5.79
CA GLY A 26 -15.44 0.51 5.52
C GLY A 26 -15.37 1.25 4.19
N SER A 27 -16.49 1.37 3.47
CA SER A 27 -16.56 2.04 2.16
C SER A 27 -16.00 3.48 2.19
N LEU A 28 -16.29 4.24 3.25
CA LEU A 28 -15.75 5.59 3.43
C LEU A 28 -14.23 5.59 3.65
N GLN A 29 -13.71 4.63 4.41
CA GLN A 29 -12.27 4.49 4.67
C GLN A 29 -11.54 4.14 3.37
N LEU A 30 -12.08 3.19 2.60
CA LEU A 30 -11.55 2.82 1.30
C LEU A 30 -11.53 3.99 0.33
N SER A 31 -12.66 4.70 0.19
CA SER A 31 -12.73 5.87 -0.69
C SER A 31 -11.72 6.95 -0.30
N LYS A 32 -11.54 7.19 1.00
CA LYS A 32 -10.55 8.14 1.51
C LYS A 32 -9.13 7.71 1.16
N ALA A 33 -8.78 6.44 1.39
CA ALA A 33 -7.46 5.91 1.09
C ALA A 33 -7.16 5.93 -0.42
N GLN A 34 -8.12 5.55 -1.26
CA GLN A 34 -8.00 5.62 -2.72
C GLN A 34 -7.76 7.06 -3.19
N LYS A 35 -8.57 8.03 -2.72
CA LYS A 35 -8.38 9.45 -3.07
C LYS A 35 -7.02 9.98 -2.63
N GLN A 36 -6.56 9.60 -1.44
CA GLN A 36 -5.24 10.01 -0.95
C GLN A 36 -4.12 9.46 -1.84
N LEU A 37 -4.16 8.17 -2.19
CA LEU A 37 -3.16 7.54 -3.05
C LEU A 37 -3.16 8.15 -4.47
N MET A 38 -4.35 8.35 -5.04
CA MET A 38 -4.50 8.99 -6.35
C MET A 38 -3.93 10.42 -6.37
N GLY A 39 -4.17 11.19 -5.31
CA GLY A 39 -3.60 12.53 -5.17
C GLY A 39 -2.07 12.53 -5.11
N GLN A 40 -1.47 11.60 -4.36
CA GLN A 40 -0.01 11.47 -4.29
C GLN A 40 0.60 11.10 -5.65
N ILE A 41 -0.03 10.17 -6.38
CA ILE A 41 0.42 9.79 -7.72
C ILE A 41 0.34 10.98 -8.69
N ALA A 42 -0.76 11.73 -8.65
CA ALA A 42 -0.93 12.92 -9.48
C ALA A 42 0.19 13.95 -9.23
N ILE A 43 0.48 14.26 -7.96
CA ILE A 43 1.56 15.19 -7.59
C ILE A 43 2.93 14.66 -8.07
N SER A 44 3.23 13.38 -7.84
CA SER A 44 4.50 12.79 -8.26
C SER A 44 4.70 12.80 -9.78
N SER A 45 3.62 12.80 -10.56
CA SER A 45 3.69 12.82 -12.02
C SER A 45 4.04 14.17 -12.62
N GLU A 46 4.02 15.25 -11.83
CA GLU A 46 4.52 16.57 -12.24
C GLU A 46 6.06 16.60 -12.27
N ASN A 47 6.72 15.65 -11.60
CA ASN A 47 8.16 15.45 -11.71
C ASN A 47 8.47 14.54 -12.91
N TYR A 48 8.94 15.15 -14.00
CA TYR A 48 9.28 14.44 -15.24
C TYR A 48 10.38 13.39 -15.08
N GLU A 49 11.30 13.55 -14.13
CA GLU A 49 12.36 12.58 -13.87
C GLU A 49 11.80 11.30 -13.22
N ASP A 50 10.98 11.45 -12.18
CA ASP A 50 10.29 10.34 -11.53
C ASP A 50 9.34 9.61 -12.51
N LEU A 51 8.64 10.38 -13.35
CA LEU A 51 7.78 9.83 -14.39
C LEU A 51 8.59 8.99 -15.40
N MET A 52 9.73 9.50 -15.87
CA MET A 52 10.56 8.79 -16.84
C MET A 52 11.16 7.51 -16.27
N LEU A 53 11.58 7.52 -15.00
CA LEU A 53 12.04 6.32 -14.28
C LEU A 53 10.92 5.28 -14.13
N ALA A 54 9.70 5.71 -13.80
CA ALA A 54 8.55 4.81 -13.69
C ALA A 54 8.20 4.16 -15.04
N ILE A 55 8.20 4.96 -16.12
CA ILE A 55 7.98 4.48 -17.50
C ILE A 55 9.03 3.44 -17.90
N GLY A 56 10.32 3.75 -17.68
CA GLY A 56 11.42 2.85 -18.01
C GLY A 56 11.33 1.50 -17.28
N LYS A 57 11.05 1.52 -15.97
CA LYS A 57 10.84 0.30 -15.18
C LYS A 57 9.67 -0.53 -15.71
N SER A 58 8.54 0.13 -16.00
CA SER A 58 7.35 -0.56 -16.51
C SER A 58 7.61 -1.24 -17.86
N TYR A 59 8.32 -0.57 -18.76
CA TYR A 59 8.69 -1.14 -20.05
C TYR A 59 9.64 -2.34 -19.90
N LEU A 60 10.67 -2.24 -19.04
CA LEU A 60 11.62 -3.33 -18.85
C LEU A 60 11.00 -4.57 -18.21
N VAL A 61 10.07 -4.40 -17.26
CA VAL A 61 9.49 -5.52 -16.50
C VAL A 61 8.26 -6.10 -17.20
N PHE A 62 7.42 -5.26 -17.81
CA PHE A 62 6.11 -5.67 -18.32
C PHE A 62 5.95 -5.48 -19.83
N ASN A 63 6.98 -4.96 -20.53
CA ASN A 63 6.92 -4.57 -21.94
C ASN A 63 5.71 -3.65 -22.25
N LYS A 64 5.33 -2.82 -21.27
CA LYS A 64 4.13 -1.99 -21.32
C LYS A 64 4.32 -0.72 -20.50
N VAL A 65 3.75 0.38 -20.98
CA VAL A 65 3.62 1.64 -20.25
C VAL A 65 2.14 1.94 -20.06
N ASP A 66 1.66 1.87 -18.82
CA ASP A 66 0.30 2.29 -18.47
C ASP A 66 0.25 3.82 -18.34
N THR A 67 -0.82 4.44 -18.83
CA THR A 67 -1.05 5.86 -18.58
C THR A 67 -1.44 6.09 -17.13
N ILE A 68 -1.23 7.31 -16.63
CA ILE A 68 -1.69 7.71 -15.29
C ILE A 68 -3.19 7.42 -15.13
N GLN A 69 -4.03 7.74 -16.13
CA GLN A 69 -5.47 7.43 -16.06
C GLN A 69 -5.76 5.93 -15.92
N THR A 70 -4.94 5.07 -16.54
CA THR A 70 -5.07 3.61 -16.41
C THR A 70 -4.74 3.14 -15.00
N ILE A 71 -3.70 3.71 -14.40
CA ILE A 71 -3.30 3.44 -13.01
C ILE A 71 -4.40 3.90 -12.04
N LEU A 72 -4.92 5.12 -12.20
CA LEU A 72 -6.00 5.65 -11.36
C LEU A 72 -7.26 4.78 -11.42
N LYS A 73 -7.67 4.35 -12.62
CA LYS A 73 -8.80 3.42 -12.80
C LYS A 73 -8.58 2.06 -12.15
N LYS A 74 -7.34 1.56 -12.11
CA LYS A 74 -7.02 0.32 -11.39
C LYS A 74 -7.20 0.51 -9.88
N ILE A 75 -6.77 1.65 -9.33
CA ILE A 75 -6.91 1.97 -7.91
C ILE A 75 -8.39 2.09 -7.52
N GLU A 76 -9.20 2.78 -8.31
CA GLU A 76 -10.65 2.95 -8.04
C GLU A 76 -11.43 1.62 -8.04
N LYS A 77 -10.98 0.63 -8.83
CA LYS A 77 -11.61 -0.68 -8.92
C LYS A 77 -11.33 -1.60 -7.73
N VAL A 78 -10.35 -1.27 -6.89
CA VAL A 78 -10.02 -2.06 -5.70
C VAL A 78 -11.21 -2.06 -4.75
N THR A 79 -11.62 -3.25 -4.33
CA THR A 79 -12.72 -3.48 -3.39
C THR A 79 -12.21 -3.79 -1.98
N PRO A 80 -13.06 -3.70 -0.94
CA PRO A 80 -12.68 -4.12 0.41
C PRO A 80 -12.26 -5.60 0.48
N SER A 81 -12.87 -6.47 -0.33
CA SER A 81 -12.52 -7.89 -0.40
C SER A 81 -11.14 -8.11 -0.99
N ASP A 82 -10.77 -7.39 -2.05
CA ASP A 82 -9.43 -7.48 -2.65
C ASP A 82 -8.35 -7.12 -1.62
N LEU A 83 -8.60 -6.07 -0.83
CA LEU A 83 -7.71 -5.66 0.24
C LEU A 83 -7.58 -6.71 1.33
N MET A 84 -8.70 -7.30 1.78
CA MET A 84 -8.69 -8.32 2.82
C MET A 84 -7.99 -9.60 2.33
N GLU A 85 -8.18 -9.98 1.06
CA GLU A 85 -7.50 -11.10 0.43
C GLU A 85 -5.98 -10.89 0.43
N VAL A 86 -5.52 -9.74 -0.07
CA VAL A 86 -4.09 -9.40 -0.12
C VAL A 86 -3.52 -9.27 1.30
N ALA A 87 -4.25 -8.68 2.25
CA ALA A 87 -3.84 -8.58 3.64
C ALA A 87 -3.57 -9.97 4.25
N ASN A 88 -4.38 -10.98 3.95
CA ASN A 88 -4.14 -12.34 4.41
C ASN A 88 -2.93 -13.00 3.73
N GLN A 89 -2.58 -12.57 2.52
CA GLN A 89 -1.39 -13.06 1.81
C GLN A 89 -0.09 -12.40 2.29
N VAL A 90 -0.11 -11.12 2.67
CA VAL A 90 1.12 -10.35 2.94
C VAL A 90 1.34 -10.01 4.41
N LEU A 91 0.30 -9.93 5.23
CA LEU A 91 0.37 -9.52 6.65
C LEU A 91 0.24 -10.70 7.62
N ASP A 92 0.66 -11.89 7.19
CA ASP A 92 0.71 -13.05 8.07
C ASP A 92 1.93 -12.97 9.00
N GLU A 93 1.66 -12.84 10.31
CA GLU A 93 2.68 -12.73 11.34
C GLU A 93 3.68 -13.89 11.32
N LYS A 94 3.24 -15.09 10.92
CA LYS A 94 4.10 -16.29 10.83
C LYS A 94 5.15 -16.19 9.72
N ARG A 95 4.94 -15.30 8.75
CA ARG A 95 5.80 -15.10 7.58
C ARG A 95 6.54 -13.76 7.62
N MET A 96 6.41 -13.00 8.71
CA MET A 96 7.10 -11.73 8.88
C MET A 96 8.47 -11.90 9.54
N SER A 97 9.41 -11.07 9.12
CA SER A 97 10.71 -10.89 9.77
C SER A 97 10.73 -9.58 10.54
N LEU A 98 11.25 -9.59 11.76
CA LEU A 98 11.43 -8.41 12.60
C LEU A 98 12.93 -8.14 12.83
N LEU A 99 13.37 -6.92 12.54
CA LEU A 99 14.74 -6.47 12.76
C LEU A 99 14.75 -5.34 13.80
N ILE A 100 15.44 -5.57 14.91
CA ILE A 100 15.64 -4.57 15.99
C ILE A 100 17.14 -4.39 16.16
N TYR A 101 17.62 -3.16 15.93
CA TYR A 101 19.00 -2.79 16.23
C TYR A 101 19.14 -2.51 17.72
N LYS A 102 20.18 -3.07 18.32
CA LYS A 102 20.51 -2.85 19.72
C LYS A 102 21.57 -1.78 19.88
#